data_AF-A0A9X1YLY6-F1
#
_entry.id   AF-A0A9X1YLY6-F1
#
_cell.length_a   1.000
_cell.length_b   1.000
_cell.length_c   1.000
_cell.angle_alpha   90.00
_cell.angle_beta   90.00
_cell.angle_gamma   90.00
#
_symmetry.space_group_name_H-M   'P 1'
#
loop_
_entity.id
_entity.type
_entity.pdbx_description
1 polymer ?
#
loop_
_entity_poly.entity_id
_entity_poly.type
_entity_poly.pdbx_seq_one_letter_code
_entity_poly.pdbx_strand_id
1 'polypeptide(L)'
;MKAIRLNAFGAADQLELQDVPVPVAGPRQVLVRVVAAGVNPVDWKIRSGALAAQFGLQVPLTPGGDAAGVVAAVGTEVDTFEPGDAVFFFAGFPREGTYAEFVAVDAAQVARKPRTVSFAEAAAIPTPAQAAWRAVFDVANVQPGQKVLIHGGGGPLGSVAAQLARHAGARVSVTAGDASIAIARATGADEVIDYQRQDFATLVRDVDVVIDTVGGAVQEASWGVLKKGGLLVATAVPPSPERAAAAGARAEMLQTPPRGDVLAKIAELVDAGRLRVALSHEFALADAARAHQLGESGQARGKIVLHVGLPAA
;
A
#
# COMPACT_ATOMS: atom_id res chain seq x y z
N MET A 1 5.15 -8.77 -25.15
CA MET A 1 5.74 -8.51 -23.83
C MET A 1 5.49 -9.69 -22.92
N LYS A 2 6.40 -9.94 -21.98
CA LYS A 2 6.18 -10.87 -20.88
C LYS A 2 5.26 -10.27 -19.83
N ALA A 3 4.28 -11.04 -19.37
CA ALA A 3 3.37 -10.68 -18.30
C ALA A 3 2.96 -11.91 -17.49
N ILE A 4 2.68 -11.73 -16.21
CA ILE A 4 2.01 -12.74 -15.40
C ILE A 4 0.53 -12.71 -15.71
N ARG A 5 -0.02 -13.85 -16.13
CA ARG A 5 -1.43 -14.05 -16.43
C ARG A 5 -2.08 -14.92 -15.39
N LEU A 6 -3.23 -14.45 -14.91
CA LEU A 6 -4.17 -15.21 -14.11
C LEU A 6 -5.25 -15.76 -15.04
N ASN A 7 -5.19 -17.05 -15.36
CA ASN A 7 -6.13 -17.67 -16.30
C ASN A 7 -7.44 -18.11 -15.64
N ALA A 8 -7.38 -18.47 -14.36
CA ALA A 8 -8.52 -18.81 -13.52
C ALA A 8 -8.29 -18.27 -12.10
N PHE A 9 -9.37 -17.92 -11.40
CA PHE A 9 -9.26 -17.59 -9.98
C PHE A 9 -8.86 -18.83 -9.17
N GLY A 10 -7.99 -18.65 -8.17
CA GLY A 10 -7.57 -19.75 -7.31
C GLY A 10 -6.27 -19.52 -6.56
N ALA A 11 -5.52 -20.61 -6.42
CA ALA A 11 -4.24 -20.64 -5.71
C ALA A 11 -3.14 -19.93 -6.50
N ALA A 12 -1.95 -19.82 -5.90
CA ALA A 12 -0.82 -19.12 -6.50
C ALA A 12 -0.32 -19.75 -7.81
N ASP A 13 -0.59 -21.04 -8.02
CA ASP A 13 -0.24 -21.79 -9.23
C ASP A 13 -0.99 -21.34 -10.49
N GLN A 14 -2.05 -20.54 -10.35
CA GLN A 14 -2.78 -19.94 -11.47
C GLN A 14 -2.04 -18.75 -12.10
N LEU A 15 -0.90 -18.33 -11.53
CA LEU A 15 -0.07 -17.23 -12.03
C LEU A 15 1.00 -17.78 -12.97
N GLU A 16 0.86 -17.49 -14.26
CA GLU A 16 1.75 -18.00 -15.31
C GLU A 16 2.43 -16.87 -16.06
N LEU A 17 3.73 -16.98 -16.31
CA LEU A 17 4.44 -16.06 -17.20
C LEU A 17 4.10 -16.38 -18.66
N GLN A 18 3.51 -15.43 -19.38
CA GLN A 18 3.10 -15.59 -20.78
C GLN A 18 3.55 -14.42 -21.65
N ASP A 19 3.61 -14.64 -22.96
CA ASP A 19 3.73 -13.57 -23.95
C ASP A 19 2.35 -13.02 -24.29
N VAL A 20 2.19 -11.70 -24.14
CA VAL A 20 0.96 -10.97 -24.49
C VAL A 20 1.29 -9.72 -25.33
N PRO A 21 0.32 -9.15 -26.07
CA PRO A 21 0.52 -7.89 -26.78
C PRO A 21 0.92 -6.75 -25.84
N VAL A 22 1.72 -5.80 -26.34
CA VAL A 22 1.99 -4.55 -25.62
C VAL A 22 0.72 -3.69 -25.66
N PRO A 23 0.24 -3.15 -24.53
CA PRO A 23 -0.93 -2.29 -24.53
C PRO A 23 -0.62 -0.96 -25.23
N VAL A 24 -1.64 -0.34 -25.81
CA VAL A 24 -1.56 1.01 -26.36
C VAL A 24 -2.14 1.98 -25.34
N ALA A 25 -1.43 3.07 -25.04
CA ALA A 25 -1.96 4.12 -24.18
C ALA A 25 -3.17 4.79 -24.84
N GLY A 26 -4.29 4.85 -24.11
CA GLY A 26 -5.42 5.71 -24.48
C GLY A 26 -5.09 7.21 -24.35
N PRO A 27 -6.01 8.11 -24.74
CA PRO A 27 -5.74 9.55 -24.83
C PRO A 27 -5.18 10.18 -23.55
N ARG A 28 -5.68 9.76 -22.38
CA ARG A 28 -5.29 10.28 -21.05
C ARG A 28 -4.30 9.38 -20.30
N GLN A 29 -3.75 8.38 -20.98
CA GLN A 29 -2.87 7.39 -20.35
C GLN A 29 -1.43 7.60 -20.74
N VAL A 30 -0.53 7.12 -19.88
CA VAL A 30 0.87 6.89 -20.21
C VAL A 30 1.11 5.39 -20.32
N LEU A 31 1.92 5.00 -21.31
CA LEU A 31 2.48 3.67 -21.39
C LEU A 31 3.80 3.66 -20.61
N VAL A 32 3.89 2.86 -19.56
CA VAL A 32 5.10 2.75 -18.76
C VAL A 32 5.77 1.42 -19.04
N ARG A 33 7.07 1.44 -19.32
CA ARG A 33 7.93 0.25 -19.25
C ARG A 33 8.30 0.01 -17.80
N VAL A 34 7.76 -1.06 -17.23
CA VAL A 34 7.88 -1.36 -15.80
C VAL A 34 9.27 -1.91 -15.50
N VAL A 35 9.92 -1.37 -14.48
CA VAL A 35 11.21 -1.86 -13.97
C VAL A 35 10.96 -2.75 -12.75
N ALA A 36 10.11 -2.31 -11.83
CA ALA A 36 9.72 -3.08 -10.66
C ALA A 36 8.21 -2.91 -10.37
N ALA A 37 7.59 -3.96 -9.84
CA ALA A 37 6.20 -3.98 -9.42
C ALA A 37 6.07 -4.34 -7.94
N GLY A 38 5.20 -3.65 -7.21
CA GLY A 38 4.95 -3.94 -5.79
C GLY A 38 3.87 -5.00 -5.62
N VAL A 39 4.08 -5.93 -4.69
CA VAL A 39 3.11 -6.97 -4.31
C VAL A 39 2.36 -6.52 -3.05
N ASN A 40 1.04 -6.68 -3.04
CA ASN A 40 0.12 -6.20 -2.01
C ASN A 40 -0.96 -7.25 -1.67
N PRO A 41 -1.56 -7.17 -0.47
CA PRO A 41 -2.64 -8.07 -0.10
C PRO A 41 -3.85 -8.10 -1.01
N VAL A 42 -4.13 -6.99 -1.69
CA VAL A 42 -5.21 -6.93 -2.69
C VAL A 42 -4.93 -7.89 -3.86
N ASP A 43 -3.67 -8.14 -4.20
CA ASP A 43 -3.30 -8.92 -5.39
C ASP A 43 -3.66 -10.40 -5.23
N TRP A 44 -3.37 -11.01 -4.07
CA TRP A 44 -3.78 -12.41 -3.82
C TRP A 44 -5.28 -12.55 -3.51
N LYS A 45 -5.93 -11.52 -2.96
CA LYS A 45 -7.40 -11.47 -2.82
C LYS A 45 -8.11 -11.36 -4.17
N ILE A 46 -7.51 -10.66 -5.15
CA ILE A 46 -7.96 -10.66 -6.53
C ILE A 46 -7.71 -12.03 -7.17
N ARG A 47 -6.50 -12.57 -7.01
CA ARG A 47 -6.12 -13.89 -7.54
C ARG A 47 -7.07 -15.00 -7.08
N SER A 48 -7.46 -15.00 -5.80
CA SER A 48 -8.38 -16.00 -5.24
C SER A 48 -9.84 -15.81 -5.67
N GLY A 49 -10.18 -14.69 -6.31
CA GLY A 49 -11.55 -14.33 -6.68
C GLY A 49 -12.34 -13.63 -5.58
N ALA A 50 -11.78 -13.47 -4.37
CA ALA A 50 -12.49 -12.85 -3.23
C ALA A 50 -12.93 -11.40 -3.49
N LEU A 51 -12.25 -10.69 -4.40
CA LEU A 51 -12.58 -9.31 -4.79
C LEU A 51 -13.10 -9.19 -6.23
N ALA A 52 -13.35 -10.31 -6.91
CA ALA A 52 -13.73 -10.30 -8.33
C ALA A 52 -15.06 -9.56 -8.56
N ALA A 53 -16.09 -9.86 -7.77
CA ALA A 53 -17.39 -9.20 -7.88
C ALA A 53 -17.30 -7.70 -7.51
N GLN A 54 -16.55 -7.36 -6.46
CA GLN A 54 -16.38 -5.98 -6.00
C GLN A 54 -15.75 -5.07 -7.07
N PHE A 55 -14.78 -5.61 -7.83
CA PHE A 55 -14.07 -4.85 -8.86
C PHE A 55 -14.51 -5.16 -10.29
N GLY A 56 -15.53 -6.01 -10.49
CA GLY A 56 -15.98 -6.42 -11.82
C GLY A 56 -14.90 -7.12 -12.65
N LEU A 57 -14.04 -7.93 -12.01
CA LEU A 57 -12.89 -8.56 -12.65
C LEU A 57 -13.28 -9.83 -13.39
N GLN A 58 -12.68 -10.01 -14.57
CA GLN A 58 -12.80 -11.20 -15.39
C GLN A 58 -11.41 -11.73 -15.76
N VAL A 59 -11.28 -13.05 -15.79
CA VAL A 59 -10.06 -13.74 -16.25
C VAL A 59 -10.19 -14.12 -17.73
N PRO A 60 -9.09 -14.14 -18.50
CA PRO A 60 -7.71 -13.95 -18.05
C PRO A 60 -7.37 -12.47 -17.79
N LEU A 61 -6.57 -12.19 -16.75
CA LEU A 61 -6.09 -10.83 -16.43
C LEU A 61 -4.63 -10.82 -15.95
N THR A 62 -3.94 -9.69 -16.06
CA THR A 62 -2.63 -9.45 -15.43
C THR A 62 -2.81 -8.83 -14.04
N PRO A 63 -2.33 -9.44 -12.95
CA PRO A 63 -2.43 -8.86 -11.61
C PRO A 63 -1.45 -7.69 -11.37
N GLY A 64 -1.57 -7.07 -10.19
CA GLY A 64 -0.64 -6.04 -9.71
C GLY A 64 -1.22 -4.62 -9.75
N GLY A 65 -1.01 -3.91 -8.64
CA GLY A 65 -1.40 -2.51 -8.44
C GLY A 65 -0.26 -1.50 -8.60
N ASP A 66 0.88 -1.80 -7.96
CA ASP A 66 2.00 -0.87 -7.81
C ASP A 66 3.06 -1.11 -8.88
N ALA A 67 3.67 -0.03 -9.37
CA ALA A 67 4.88 -0.11 -10.19
C ALA A 67 5.75 1.14 -10.10
N ALA A 68 7.01 0.97 -10.47
CA ALA A 68 7.91 2.03 -10.88
C ALA A 68 8.60 1.65 -12.20
N GLY A 69 8.77 2.64 -13.08
CA GLY A 69 9.28 2.41 -14.42
C GLY A 69 9.54 3.70 -15.19
N VAL A 70 9.72 3.57 -16.50
CA VAL A 70 10.02 4.69 -17.39
C VAL A 70 8.88 4.87 -18.39
N VAL A 71 8.41 6.11 -18.56
CA VAL A 71 7.40 6.42 -19.59
C VAL A 71 7.96 6.07 -20.96
N ALA A 72 7.25 5.23 -21.71
CA ALA A 72 7.61 4.78 -23.05
C ALA A 72 6.83 5.54 -24.13
N ALA A 73 5.57 5.87 -23.84
CA ALA A 73 4.71 6.67 -24.72
C ALA A 73 3.64 7.38 -23.89
N VAL A 74 3.05 8.43 -24.47
CA VAL A 74 1.97 9.22 -23.85
C VAL A 74 0.80 9.32 -24.81
N GLY A 75 -0.41 9.35 -24.25
CA GLY A 75 -1.63 9.62 -24.99
C GLY A 75 -1.73 11.08 -25.45
N THR A 76 -2.63 11.34 -26.40
CA THR A 76 -2.78 12.66 -27.04
C THR A 76 -3.27 13.78 -26.12
N GLU A 77 -3.84 13.44 -24.97
CA GLU A 77 -4.35 14.38 -23.95
C GLU A 77 -3.44 14.45 -22.72
N VAL A 78 -2.24 13.86 -22.78
CA VAL A 78 -1.27 13.91 -21.68
C VAL A 78 -0.19 14.96 -21.99
N ASP A 79 -0.09 15.98 -21.14
CA ASP A 79 0.90 17.05 -21.20
C ASP A 79 1.83 17.10 -19.96
N THR A 80 1.55 16.27 -18.96
CA THR A 80 2.25 16.24 -17.66
C THR A 80 3.51 15.37 -17.64
N PHE A 81 3.65 14.47 -18.61
CA PHE A 81 4.73 13.50 -18.73
C PHE A 81 5.22 13.41 -20.18
N GLU A 82 6.47 12.99 -20.34
CA GLU A 82 7.07 12.70 -21.65
C GLU A 82 7.84 11.36 -21.62
N PRO A 83 8.05 10.71 -22.79
CA PRO A 83 8.90 9.52 -22.87
C PRO A 83 10.29 9.77 -22.24
N GLY A 84 10.73 8.85 -21.40
CA GLY A 84 11.97 8.96 -20.63
C GLY A 84 11.77 9.36 -19.16
N ASP A 85 10.61 9.90 -18.78
CA ASP A 85 10.31 10.22 -17.39
C ASP A 85 10.34 8.96 -16.50
N ALA A 86 11.10 9.02 -15.40
CA ALA A 86 11.07 7.99 -14.36
C ALA A 86 9.85 8.22 -13.44
N VAL A 87 8.96 7.23 -13.36
CA VAL A 87 7.66 7.35 -12.68
C VAL A 87 7.39 6.19 -11.73
N PHE A 88 6.46 6.40 -10.81
CA PHE A 88 5.92 5.39 -9.91
C PHE A 88 4.43 5.66 -9.66
N PHE A 89 3.65 4.60 -9.42
CA PHE A 89 2.20 4.69 -9.32
C PHE A 89 1.55 3.49 -8.65
N PHE A 90 0.34 3.71 -8.14
CA PHE A 90 -0.64 2.67 -7.87
C PHE A 90 -1.73 2.85 -8.92
N ALA A 91 -1.93 1.88 -9.81
CA ALA A 91 -2.96 1.98 -10.83
C ALA A 91 -4.24 1.27 -10.38
N GLY A 92 -5.41 1.88 -10.60
CA GLY A 92 -6.69 1.39 -10.09
C GLY A 92 -7.31 0.27 -10.93
N PHE A 93 -8.10 -0.60 -10.31
CA PHE A 93 -8.90 -1.65 -10.98
C PHE A 93 -10.26 -1.12 -11.48
N PRO A 94 -10.90 -1.76 -12.49
CA PRO A 94 -10.42 -2.89 -13.29
C PRO A 94 -9.54 -2.46 -14.47
N ARG A 95 -8.45 -3.20 -14.73
CA ARG A 95 -7.52 -3.04 -15.87
C ARG A 95 -6.55 -4.22 -15.94
N GLU A 96 -5.71 -4.24 -16.97
CA GLU A 96 -4.46 -5.02 -16.98
C GLU A 96 -3.43 -4.45 -15.97
N GLY A 97 -2.71 -5.33 -15.28
CA GLY A 97 -1.85 -4.98 -14.15
C GLY A 97 -0.37 -4.86 -14.37
N THR A 98 0.31 -4.56 -13.27
CA THR A 98 1.71 -4.13 -13.26
C THR A 98 2.70 -5.27 -13.27
N TYR A 99 2.24 -6.52 -13.18
CA TYR A 99 3.10 -7.70 -13.33
C TYR A 99 3.35 -7.99 -14.82
N ALA A 100 3.83 -6.99 -15.56
CA ALA A 100 4.08 -7.03 -16.98
C ALA A 100 5.16 -6.03 -17.36
N GLU A 101 5.91 -6.29 -18.43
CA GLU A 101 6.96 -5.37 -18.91
C GLU A 101 6.42 -3.99 -19.30
N PHE A 102 5.14 -3.90 -19.70
CA PHE A 102 4.48 -2.62 -19.98
C PHE A 102 3.08 -2.58 -19.39
N VAL A 103 2.66 -1.39 -18.97
CA VAL A 103 1.29 -1.12 -18.50
C VAL A 103 0.85 0.26 -18.96
N ALA A 104 -0.40 0.36 -19.44
CA ALA A 104 -1.05 1.64 -19.69
C ALA A 104 -1.83 2.08 -18.45
N VAL A 105 -1.56 3.27 -17.95
CA VAL A 105 -2.15 3.82 -16.72
C VAL A 105 -2.60 5.26 -16.94
N ASP A 106 -3.72 5.65 -16.35
CA ASP A 106 -4.21 7.04 -16.42
C ASP A 106 -3.18 7.99 -15.79
N ALA A 107 -2.83 9.06 -16.50
CA ALA A 107 -1.77 9.98 -16.08
C ALA A 107 -2.04 10.61 -14.70
N ALA A 108 -3.30 10.76 -14.30
CA ALA A 108 -3.68 11.29 -12.99
C ALA A 108 -3.33 10.34 -11.82
N GLN A 109 -3.00 9.09 -12.10
CA GLN A 109 -2.59 8.08 -11.11
C GLN A 109 -1.07 8.00 -10.95
N VAL A 110 -0.32 8.76 -11.76
CA VAL A 110 1.14 8.66 -11.88
C VAL A 110 1.82 9.86 -11.23
N ALA A 111 2.99 9.63 -10.65
CA ALA A 111 3.89 10.67 -10.20
C ALA A 111 5.32 10.38 -10.66
N ARG A 112 6.17 11.42 -10.69
CA ARG A 112 7.61 11.25 -10.91
C ARG A 112 8.22 10.50 -9.74
N LYS A 113 9.07 9.53 -10.05
CA LYS A 113 9.75 8.68 -9.07
C LYS A 113 10.64 9.55 -8.16
N PRO A 114 10.67 9.31 -6.83
CA PRO A 114 11.63 9.98 -5.95
C PRO A 114 13.07 9.71 -6.44
N ARG A 115 13.92 10.73 -6.40
CA ARG A 115 15.29 10.68 -6.96
C ARG A 115 16.25 9.88 -6.09
N THR A 116 15.97 9.79 -4.79
CA THR A 116 16.87 9.25 -3.76
C THR A 116 16.80 7.73 -3.59
N VAL A 117 15.86 7.05 -4.25
CA VAL A 117 15.62 5.61 -4.10
C VAL A 117 15.72 4.87 -5.43
N SER A 118 15.94 3.57 -5.40
CA SER A 118 15.90 2.70 -6.57
C SER A 118 14.48 2.55 -7.15
N PHE A 119 14.34 1.95 -8.33
CA PHE A 119 13.01 1.58 -8.88
C PHE A 119 12.30 0.54 -8.01
N ALA A 120 13.04 -0.43 -7.45
CA ALA A 120 12.49 -1.44 -6.55
C ALA A 120 11.92 -0.80 -5.28
N GLU A 121 12.69 0.07 -4.63
CA GLU A 121 12.20 0.84 -3.47
C GLU A 121 11.03 1.74 -3.86
N ALA A 122 11.07 2.41 -5.02
CA ALA A 122 9.96 3.23 -5.47
C ALA A 122 8.67 2.43 -5.71
N ALA A 123 8.75 1.22 -6.26
CA ALA A 123 7.61 0.33 -6.47
C ALA A 123 7.01 -0.20 -5.15
N ALA A 124 7.75 -0.14 -4.04
CA ALA A 124 7.26 -0.53 -2.72
C ALA A 124 6.37 0.54 -2.05
N ILE A 125 6.36 1.77 -2.56
CA ILE A 125 5.72 2.93 -1.93
C ILE A 125 4.21 3.08 -2.22
N PRO A 126 3.70 2.92 -3.46
CA PRO A 126 2.47 3.59 -3.86
C PRO A 126 1.21 3.21 -3.08
N THR A 127 0.88 1.92 -2.99
CA THR A 127 -0.30 1.46 -2.24
C THR A 127 -0.21 1.78 -0.74
N PRO A 128 0.82 1.34 0.01
CA PRO A 128 0.86 1.57 1.46
C PRO A 128 0.93 3.05 1.82
N ALA A 129 1.66 3.87 1.04
CA ALA A 129 1.82 5.28 1.35
C ALA A 129 0.56 6.11 1.05
N GLN A 130 -0.17 5.80 -0.03
CA GLN A 130 -1.46 6.47 -0.28
C GLN A 130 -2.53 6.05 0.72
N ALA A 131 -2.57 4.77 1.12
CA ALA A 131 -3.50 4.31 2.14
C ALA A 131 -3.21 4.98 3.50
N ALA A 132 -1.93 5.05 3.88
CA ALA A 132 -1.51 5.76 5.08
C ALA A 132 -1.80 7.27 5.01
N TRP A 133 -1.52 7.92 3.86
CA TRP A 133 -1.84 9.33 3.65
C TRP A 133 -3.33 9.59 3.84
N ARG A 134 -4.18 8.79 3.20
CA ARG A 134 -5.63 8.92 3.33
C ARG A 134 -6.08 8.71 4.77
N ALA A 135 -5.58 7.67 5.44
CA ALA A 135 -5.94 7.38 6.82
C ALA A 135 -5.58 8.55 7.76
N VAL A 136 -4.37 9.09 7.63
CA VAL A 136 -3.83 10.14 8.52
C VAL A 136 -4.39 11.52 8.19
N PHE A 137 -4.37 11.93 6.92
CA PHE A 137 -4.67 13.31 6.52
C PHE A 137 -6.10 13.48 6.01
N ASP A 138 -6.57 12.61 5.12
CA ASP A 138 -7.87 12.83 4.46
C ASP A 138 -9.05 12.42 5.36
N VAL A 139 -8.90 11.31 6.10
CA VAL A 139 -9.98 10.71 6.91
C VAL A 139 -9.89 11.14 8.37
N ALA A 140 -8.75 10.88 9.02
CA ALA A 140 -8.59 11.24 10.42
C ALA A 140 -8.31 12.72 10.63
N ASN A 141 -7.78 13.40 9.60
CA ASN A 141 -7.32 14.79 9.66
C ASN A 141 -6.49 15.04 10.93
N VAL A 142 -5.47 14.20 11.13
CA VAL A 142 -4.64 14.21 12.34
C VAL A 142 -4.05 15.59 12.59
N GLN A 143 -4.23 16.09 13.81
CA GLN A 143 -3.74 17.38 14.26
C GLN A 143 -2.53 17.24 15.20
N PRO A 144 -1.67 18.27 15.28
CA PRO A 144 -0.59 18.29 16.26
C PRO A 144 -1.08 18.03 17.68
N GLY A 145 -0.36 17.18 18.42
CA GLY A 145 -0.65 16.84 19.81
C GLY A 145 -1.69 15.74 20.02
N GLN A 146 -2.43 15.30 18.99
CA GLN A 146 -3.35 14.16 19.09
C GLN A 146 -2.59 12.87 19.35
N LYS A 147 -3.21 11.95 20.10
CA LYS A 147 -2.72 10.59 20.33
C LYS A 147 -3.23 9.66 19.23
N VAL A 148 -2.32 9.04 18.50
CA VAL A 148 -2.64 8.11 17.41
C VAL A 148 -2.07 6.74 17.75
N LEU A 149 -2.94 5.73 17.82
CA LEU A 149 -2.55 4.32 17.93
C LEU A 149 -2.56 3.69 16.54
N ILE A 150 -1.48 3.03 16.16
CA ILE A 150 -1.36 2.36 14.86
C ILE A 150 -1.03 0.90 15.06
N HIS A 151 -1.90 0.03 14.56
CA HIS A 151 -1.63 -1.39 14.57
C HIS A 151 -0.73 -1.81 13.41
N GLY A 152 0.04 -2.89 13.61
CA GLY A 152 0.90 -3.43 12.56
C GLY A 152 2.02 -2.49 12.12
N GLY A 153 2.65 -1.75 13.05
CA GLY A 153 3.74 -0.81 12.78
C GLY A 153 4.99 -1.43 12.14
N GLY A 154 5.09 -2.76 12.14
CA GLY A 154 6.10 -3.54 11.43
C GLY A 154 5.78 -3.84 9.96
N GLY A 155 4.57 -3.54 9.51
CA GLY A 155 4.11 -3.76 8.15
C GLY A 155 4.19 -2.50 7.28
N PRO A 156 4.00 -2.62 5.96
CA PRO A 156 4.13 -1.50 5.02
C PRO A 156 3.19 -0.32 5.32
N LEU A 157 1.91 -0.59 5.60
CA LEU A 157 0.95 0.47 5.87
C LEU A 157 1.19 1.09 7.25
N GLY A 158 1.28 0.27 8.30
CA GLY A 158 1.44 0.76 9.68
C GLY A 158 2.72 1.57 9.88
N SER A 159 3.84 1.14 9.29
CA SER A 159 5.11 1.87 9.39
C SER A 159 5.07 3.24 8.69
N VAL A 160 4.38 3.34 7.55
CA VAL A 160 4.22 4.62 6.84
C VAL A 160 3.23 5.52 7.57
N ALA A 161 2.11 4.97 8.05
CA ALA A 161 1.13 5.72 8.84
C ALA A 161 1.76 6.33 10.09
N ALA A 162 2.66 5.60 10.76
CA ALA A 162 3.39 6.11 11.92
C ALA A 162 4.28 7.30 11.57
N GLN A 163 5.06 7.20 10.50
CA GLN A 163 5.90 8.30 10.03
C GLN A 163 5.07 9.53 9.61
N LEU A 164 3.93 9.34 8.94
CA LEU A 164 3.04 10.43 8.52
C LEU A 164 2.31 11.08 9.71
N ALA A 165 1.83 10.29 10.67
CA ALA A 165 1.21 10.83 11.89
C ALA A 165 2.23 11.62 12.72
N ARG A 166 3.47 11.14 12.82
CA ARG A 166 4.59 11.89 13.41
C ARG A 166 4.90 13.17 12.65
N HIS A 167 4.93 13.11 11.32
CA HIS A 167 5.08 14.28 10.47
C HIS A 167 3.99 15.33 10.73
N ALA A 168 2.75 14.90 11.03
CA ALA A 168 1.63 15.76 11.41
C ALA A 168 1.72 16.32 12.84
N GLY A 169 2.76 15.96 13.61
CA GLY A 169 2.95 16.42 14.99
C GLY A 169 2.13 15.65 16.03
N ALA A 170 1.60 14.47 15.69
CA ALA A 170 0.90 13.62 16.64
C ALA A 170 1.86 12.89 17.59
N ARG A 171 1.32 12.45 18.74
CA ARG A 171 1.95 11.48 19.64
C ARG A 171 1.54 10.08 19.18
N VAL A 172 2.51 9.27 18.79
CA VAL A 172 2.25 8.02 18.08
C VAL A 172 2.66 6.81 18.93
N SER A 173 1.70 5.94 19.21
CA SER A 173 1.95 4.59 19.72
C SER A 173 1.75 3.58 18.59
N VAL A 174 2.66 2.62 18.45
CA VAL A 174 2.58 1.57 17.43
C VAL A 174 2.63 0.19 18.06
N THR A 175 1.84 -0.76 17.57
CA THR A 175 1.98 -2.17 17.95
C THR A 175 2.74 -2.93 16.86
N ALA A 176 3.67 -3.79 17.27
CA ALA A 176 4.38 -4.69 16.38
C ALA A 176 4.78 -5.97 17.13
N GLY A 177 5.05 -7.04 16.39
CA GLY A 177 5.61 -8.26 16.98
C GLY A 177 7.14 -8.19 17.04
N ASP A 178 7.75 -9.09 17.81
CA ASP A 178 9.20 -9.19 18.02
C ASP A 178 9.99 -9.08 16.71
N ALA A 179 9.59 -9.85 15.69
CA ALA A 179 10.26 -9.92 14.40
C ALA A 179 10.28 -8.60 13.61
N SER A 180 9.42 -7.64 13.95
CA SER A 180 9.33 -6.33 13.28
C SER A 180 9.48 -5.15 14.23
N ILE A 181 9.90 -5.38 15.49
CA ILE A 181 10.03 -4.31 16.49
C ILE A 181 11.06 -3.27 16.06
N ALA A 182 12.11 -3.69 15.35
CA ALA A 182 13.15 -2.80 14.82
C ALA A 182 12.58 -1.85 13.75
N ILE A 183 11.72 -2.35 12.86
CA ILE A 183 11.02 -1.52 11.86
C ILE A 183 10.12 -0.52 12.58
N ALA A 184 9.34 -0.98 13.56
CA ALA A 184 8.44 -0.12 14.32
C ALA A 184 9.20 1.01 15.05
N ARG A 185 10.36 0.72 15.67
CA ARG A 185 11.22 1.74 16.30
C ARG A 185 11.77 2.73 15.29
N ALA A 186 12.16 2.27 14.10
CA ALA A 186 12.70 3.13 13.05
C ALA A 186 11.67 4.14 12.50
N THR A 187 10.36 3.94 12.73
CA THR A 187 9.32 4.93 12.37
C THR A 187 9.40 6.21 13.19
N GLY A 188 10.11 6.18 14.32
CA GLY A 188 10.19 7.27 15.27
C GLY A 188 8.94 7.42 16.13
N ALA A 189 8.09 6.39 16.25
CA ALA A 189 6.97 6.38 17.20
C ALA A 189 7.43 6.69 18.64
N ASP A 190 6.58 7.38 19.40
CA ASP A 190 6.82 7.72 20.80
C ASP A 190 6.80 6.49 21.70
N GLU A 191 5.94 5.52 21.36
CA GLU A 191 5.79 4.27 22.07
C GLU A 191 5.70 3.11 21.08
N VAL A 192 6.53 2.08 21.28
CA VAL A 192 6.50 0.84 20.50
C VAL A 192 6.09 -0.30 21.44
N ILE A 193 4.93 -0.88 21.18
CA ILE A 193 4.30 -1.91 22.01
C ILE A 193 4.51 -3.27 21.34
N ASP A 194 5.28 -4.13 22.01
CA ASP A 194 5.44 -5.53 21.61
C ASP A 194 4.21 -6.32 22.05
N TYR A 195 3.26 -6.55 21.12
CA TYR A 195 2.00 -7.21 21.44
C TYR A 195 2.15 -8.66 21.90
N GLN A 196 3.33 -9.27 21.76
CA GLN A 196 3.59 -10.63 22.24
C GLN A 196 3.92 -10.67 23.74
N ARG A 197 4.28 -9.52 24.32
CA ARG A 197 4.67 -9.39 25.72
C ARG A 197 3.84 -8.37 26.49
N GLN A 198 3.15 -7.49 25.79
CA GLN A 198 2.45 -6.35 26.35
C GLN A 198 1.02 -6.29 25.80
N ASP A 199 0.08 -5.91 26.65
CA ASP A 199 -1.28 -5.59 26.23
C ASP A 199 -1.40 -4.09 25.98
N PHE A 200 -1.55 -3.70 24.71
CA PHE A 200 -1.69 -2.30 24.33
C PHE A 200 -2.87 -1.63 25.05
N ALA A 201 -3.96 -2.36 25.31
CA ALA A 201 -5.16 -1.82 25.92
C ALA A 201 -4.94 -1.36 27.37
N THR A 202 -3.87 -1.84 28.02
CA THR A 202 -3.47 -1.40 29.37
C THR A 202 -2.49 -0.22 29.36
N LEU A 203 -1.82 0.02 28.23
CA LEU A 203 -0.75 1.01 28.09
C LEU A 203 -1.25 2.32 27.49
N VAL A 204 -2.17 2.24 26.53
CA VAL A 204 -2.71 3.40 25.82
C VAL A 204 -4.15 3.66 26.20
N ARG A 205 -4.51 4.94 26.33
CA ARG A 205 -5.86 5.41 26.66
C ARG A 205 -6.08 6.82 26.16
N ASP A 206 -7.36 7.18 26.05
CA ASP A 206 -7.82 8.46 25.53
C ASP A 206 -7.24 8.76 24.14
N VAL A 207 -7.17 7.73 23.29
CA VAL A 207 -6.63 7.82 21.93
C VAL A 207 -7.62 8.59 21.05
N ASP A 208 -7.11 9.55 20.28
CA ASP A 208 -7.91 10.33 19.33
C ASP A 208 -8.26 9.50 18.09
N VAL A 209 -7.27 8.77 17.56
CA VAL A 209 -7.37 8.02 16.31
C VAL A 209 -6.69 6.66 16.46
N VAL A 210 -7.41 5.59 16.08
CA VAL A 210 -6.83 4.26 15.87
C VAL A 210 -6.77 3.99 14.37
N ILE A 211 -5.58 3.66 13.85
CA ILE A 211 -5.41 3.10 12.50
C ILE A 211 -5.25 1.59 12.64
N ASP A 212 -6.31 0.85 12.32
CA ASP A 212 -6.39 -0.60 12.46
C ASP A 212 -6.09 -1.32 11.15
N THR A 213 -4.93 -1.98 11.12
CA THR A 213 -4.48 -2.79 9.98
C THR A 213 -4.62 -4.29 10.22
N VAL A 214 -5.28 -4.70 11.32
CA VAL A 214 -5.28 -6.09 11.81
C VAL A 214 -6.70 -6.66 11.85
N GLY A 215 -7.68 -5.93 12.40
CA GLY A 215 -9.03 -6.45 12.59
C GLY A 215 -9.19 -7.38 13.79
N GLY A 216 -10.31 -8.09 13.85
CA GLY A 216 -10.57 -9.15 14.84
C GLY A 216 -10.49 -8.67 16.30
N ALA A 217 -9.85 -9.46 17.16
CA ALA A 217 -9.73 -9.15 18.58
C ALA A 217 -8.97 -7.84 18.87
N VAL A 218 -8.02 -7.45 18.00
CA VAL A 218 -7.28 -6.19 18.14
C VAL A 218 -8.21 -5.01 17.87
N GLN A 219 -9.03 -5.08 16.83
CA GLN A 219 -10.05 -4.05 16.55
C GLN A 219 -11.07 -3.97 17.68
N GLU A 220 -11.49 -5.10 18.24
CA GLU A 220 -12.44 -5.13 19.36
C GLU A 220 -11.87 -4.45 20.62
N ALA A 221 -10.62 -4.78 20.98
CA ALA A 221 -9.94 -4.13 22.10
C ALA A 221 -9.70 -2.63 21.87
N SER A 222 -9.55 -2.20 20.60
CA SER A 222 -9.32 -0.81 20.24
C SER A 222 -10.48 0.13 20.59
N TRP A 223 -11.71 -0.38 20.72
CA TRP A 223 -12.85 0.43 21.17
C TRP A 223 -12.67 0.95 22.60
N GLY A 224 -11.99 0.19 23.46
CA GLY A 224 -11.80 0.53 24.86
C GLY A 224 -10.76 1.61 25.11
N VAL A 225 -9.84 1.84 24.18
CA VAL A 225 -8.75 2.83 24.32
C VAL A 225 -9.08 4.19 23.69
N LEU A 226 -10.10 4.25 22.85
CA LEU A 226 -10.55 5.47 22.20
C LEU A 226 -11.21 6.41 23.21
N LYS A 227 -10.91 7.71 23.09
CA LYS A 227 -11.68 8.73 23.80
C LYS A 227 -13.09 8.86 23.19
N LYS A 228 -14.02 9.46 23.92
CA LYS A 228 -15.32 9.88 23.36
C LYS A 228 -15.11 10.82 22.17
N GLY A 229 -15.79 10.53 21.06
CA GLY A 229 -15.64 11.23 19.78
C GLY A 229 -14.43 10.80 18.93
N GLY A 230 -13.60 9.87 19.44
CA GLY A 230 -12.45 9.31 18.73
C GLY A 230 -12.85 8.57 17.45
N LEU A 231 -11.85 8.22 16.63
CA LEU A 231 -12.05 7.59 15.34
C LEU A 231 -11.24 6.30 15.21
N LEU A 232 -11.88 5.23 14.76
CA LEU A 232 -11.20 4.03 14.26
C LEU A 232 -11.24 4.00 12.73
N VAL A 233 -10.08 4.02 12.09
CA VAL A 233 -9.93 3.83 10.64
C VAL A 233 -9.41 2.42 10.38
N ALA A 234 -10.24 1.55 9.82
CA ALA A 234 -9.89 0.16 9.55
C ALA A 234 -9.46 -0.04 8.10
N THR A 235 -8.48 -0.92 7.87
CA THR A 235 -8.02 -1.28 6.51
C THR A 235 -8.11 -2.78 6.22
N ALA A 236 -8.23 -3.61 7.26
CA ALA A 236 -8.23 -5.07 7.13
C ALA A 236 -9.66 -5.64 7.07
N VAL A 237 -10.51 -5.23 8.02
CA VAL A 237 -11.87 -5.74 8.22
C VAL A 237 -12.81 -4.58 8.53
N PRO A 238 -14.03 -4.54 7.96
CA PRO A 238 -14.99 -3.49 8.28
C PRO A 238 -15.29 -3.42 9.79
N PRO A 239 -15.26 -2.22 10.39
CA PRO A 239 -15.58 -2.05 11.80
C PRO A 239 -17.09 -2.12 12.05
N SER A 240 -17.50 -2.63 13.22
CA SER A 240 -18.92 -2.68 13.62
C SER A 240 -19.45 -1.27 13.96
N PRO A 241 -20.54 -0.83 13.30
CA PRO A 241 -21.22 0.42 13.67
C PRO A 241 -21.77 0.40 15.10
N GLU A 242 -22.27 -0.74 15.58
CA GLU A 242 -22.81 -0.89 16.94
C GLU A 242 -21.71 -0.69 17.99
N ARG A 243 -20.53 -1.28 17.76
CA ARG A 243 -19.37 -1.11 18.65
C ARG A 243 -18.89 0.34 18.69
N ALA A 244 -18.83 0.99 17.53
CA ALA A 244 -18.48 2.41 17.44
C ALA A 244 -19.45 3.27 18.26
N ALA A 245 -20.77 3.05 18.11
CA ALA A 245 -21.79 3.77 18.85
C ALA A 245 -21.70 3.53 20.37
N ALA A 246 -21.50 2.27 20.80
CA ALA A 246 -21.34 1.92 22.21
C ALA A 246 -20.09 2.57 22.85
N ALA A 247 -18.99 2.62 22.09
CA ALA A 247 -17.78 3.33 22.51
C ALA A 247 -17.97 4.86 22.51
N GLY A 248 -19.01 5.39 21.86
CA GLY A 248 -19.17 6.82 21.60
C GLY A 248 -18.09 7.35 20.65
N ALA A 249 -17.68 6.52 19.70
CA ALA A 249 -16.64 6.77 18.71
C ALA A 249 -17.21 6.72 17.29
N ARG A 250 -16.38 7.09 16.32
CA ARG A 250 -16.66 6.97 14.88
C ARG A 250 -15.83 5.85 14.30
N ALA A 251 -16.28 5.31 13.17
CA ALA A 251 -15.59 4.23 12.48
C ALA A 251 -15.63 4.44 10.97
N GLU A 252 -14.53 4.14 10.28
CA GLU A 252 -14.46 4.20 8.82
C GLU A 252 -13.69 3.00 8.28
N MET A 253 -14.21 2.38 7.21
CA MET A 253 -13.47 1.41 6.42
C MET A 253 -12.76 2.12 5.27
N LEU A 254 -11.44 2.07 5.25
CA LEU A 254 -10.63 2.81 4.30
C LEU A 254 -10.77 2.23 2.88
N GLN A 255 -11.11 3.10 1.94
CA GLN A 255 -11.02 2.83 0.50
C GLN A 255 -9.99 3.78 -0.11
N THR A 256 -8.96 3.25 -0.75
CA THR A 256 -7.84 4.05 -1.25
C THR A 256 -7.89 4.14 -2.77
N PRO A 257 -8.36 5.25 -3.36
CA PRO A 257 -8.25 5.47 -4.79
C PRO A 257 -6.81 5.86 -5.18
N PRO A 258 -6.35 5.50 -6.39
CA PRO A 258 -5.14 6.04 -7.00
C PRO A 258 -5.14 7.57 -7.10
N ARG A 259 -4.03 8.18 -6.71
CA ARG A 259 -3.84 9.64 -6.67
C ARG A 259 -2.37 10.03 -6.92
N GLY A 260 -2.07 10.40 -8.16
CA GLY A 260 -0.73 10.89 -8.56
C GLY A 260 -0.33 12.17 -7.82
N ASP A 261 -1.30 13.04 -7.49
CA ASP A 261 -1.06 14.26 -6.71
C ASP A 261 -0.57 13.97 -5.28
N VAL A 262 -1.10 12.91 -4.65
CA VAL A 262 -0.65 12.44 -3.33
C VAL A 262 0.72 11.77 -3.45
N LEU A 263 0.96 10.98 -4.49
CA LEU A 263 2.27 10.38 -4.73
C LEU A 263 3.37 11.41 -4.96
N ALA A 264 3.07 12.54 -5.60
CA ALA A 264 4.03 13.64 -5.75
C ALA A 264 4.48 14.18 -4.37
N LYS A 265 3.55 14.42 -3.44
CA LYS A 265 3.85 14.82 -2.06
C LYS A 265 4.62 13.76 -1.29
N ILE A 266 4.26 12.49 -1.49
CA ILE A 266 4.99 11.36 -0.90
C ILE A 266 6.43 11.32 -1.42
N ALA A 267 6.66 11.56 -2.71
CA ALA A 267 8.01 11.59 -3.29
C ALA A 267 8.87 12.71 -2.68
N GLU A 268 8.31 13.89 -2.43
CA GLU A 268 9.01 14.97 -1.71
C GLU A 268 9.44 14.54 -0.30
N LEU A 269 8.57 13.84 0.43
CA LEU A 269 8.90 13.32 1.77
C LEU A 269 10.00 12.26 1.72
N VAL A 270 10.00 11.41 0.71
CA VAL A 270 11.02 10.38 0.50
C VAL A 270 12.36 11.03 0.16
N ASP A 271 12.38 11.98 -0.77
CA ASP A 271 13.60 12.71 -1.15
C ASP A 271 14.18 13.56 -0.01
N ALA A 272 13.32 14.08 0.87
CA ALA A 272 13.73 14.76 2.10
C ALA A 272 14.20 13.78 3.21
N GLY A 273 14.15 12.46 2.98
CA GLY A 273 14.49 11.45 3.97
C GLY A 273 13.52 11.36 5.15
N ARG A 274 12.33 11.96 5.03
CA ARG A 274 11.29 12.03 6.08
C ARG A 274 10.30 10.87 6.02
N LEU A 275 10.31 10.09 4.93
CA LEU A 275 9.49 8.91 4.76
C LEU A 275 10.30 7.78 4.13
N ARG A 276 10.22 6.58 4.69
CA ARG A 276 10.83 5.37 4.15
C ARG A 276 9.85 4.20 4.21
N VAL A 277 9.94 3.32 3.22
CA VAL A 277 9.23 2.05 3.18
C VAL A 277 10.26 0.93 3.19
N ALA A 278 10.15 0.01 4.14
CA ALA A 278 11.08 -1.11 4.23
C ALA A 278 10.81 -2.12 3.09
N LEU A 279 11.71 -2.15 2.11
CA LEU A 279 11.79 -3.24 1.14
C LEU A 279 12.41 -4.46 1.81
N SER A 280 11.86 -5.64 1.58
CA SER A 280 12.29 -6.84 2.30
C SER A 280 12.53 -8.07 1.45
N HIS A 281 11.74 -8.26 0.40
CA HIS A 281 11.89 -9.41 -0.48
C HIS A 281 11.76 -8.97 -1.91
N GLU A 282 12.66 -9.49 -2.72
CA GLU A 282 12.76 -9.18 -4.14
C GLU A 282 12.70 -10.51 -4.88
N PHE A 283 11.80 -10.58 -5.86
CA PHE A 283 11.59 -11.77 -6.69
C PHE A 283 11.74 -11.39 -8.16
N ALA A 284 12.08 -12.34 -9.02
CA ALA A 284 11.90 -12.15 -10.46
C ALA A 284 10.39 -12.14 -10.79
N LEU A 285 10.00 -11.49 -11.89
CA LEU A 285 8.61 -11.55 -12.38
C LEU A 285 8.08 -12.98 -12.49
N ALA A 286 8.91 -13.91 -12.96
CA ALA A 286 8.57 -15.33 -13.09
C ALA A 286 8.24 -16.02 -11.75
N ASP A 287 8.68 -15.47 -10.63
CA ASP A 287 8.45 -15.99 -9.28
C ASP A 287 7.22 -15.37 -8.59
N ALA A 288 6.33 -14.68 -9.33
CA ALA A 288 5.16 -14.01 -8.76
C ALA A 288 4.28 -14.94 -7.89
N ALA A 289 4.16 -16.22 -8.26
CA ALA A 289 3.47 -17.23 -7.46
C ALA A 289 4.08 -17.39 -6.06
N ARG A 290 5.42 -17.48 -5.98
CA ARG A 290 6.15 -17.59 -4.71
C ARG A 290 6.06 -16.32 -3.89
N ALA A 291 6.13 -15.15 -4.55
CA ALA A 291 5.95 -13.86 -3.90
C ALA A 291 4.57 -13.76 -3.24
N HIS A 292 3.51 -14.20 -3.94
CA HIS A 292 2.17 -14.24 -3.37
C HIS A 292 2.07 -15.24 -2.20
N GLN A 293 2.64 -16.44 -2.32
CA GLN A 293 2.63 -17.43 -1.22
C GLN A 293 3.30 -16.89 0.05
N LEU A 294 4.45 -16.21 -0.09
CA LEU A 294 5.14 -15.58 1.04
C LEU A 294 4.33 -14.45 1.67
N GLY A 295 3.67 -13.62 0.86
CA GLY A 295 2.78 -12.56 1.36
C GLY A 295 1.58 -13.13 2.11
N GLU A 296 0.95 -14.16 1.56
CA GLU A 296 -0.25 -14.81 2.09
C GLU A 296 0.04 -15.59 3.39
N SER A 297 1.26 -16.10 3.58
CA SER A 297 1.65 -16.76 4.84
C SER A 297 1.79 -15.81 6.02
N GLY A 298 1.80 -14.48 5.79
CA GLY A 298 2.03 -13.48 6.83
C GLY A 298 3.46 -13.45 7.38
N GLN A 299 4.38 -14.21 6.78
CA GLN A 299 5.79 -14.27 7.18
C GLN A 299 6.62 -13.12 6.58
N ALA A 300 6.16 -12.53 5.47
CA ALA A 300 6.80 -11.35 4.89
C ALA A 300 6.81 -10.20 5.91
N ARG A 301 7.99 -9.62 6.15
CA ARG A 301 8.17 -8.42 6.98
C ARG A 301 8.48 -7.27 6.05
N GLY A 302 7.71 -6.19 5.99
CA GLY A 302 7.92 -5.13 4.98
C GLY A 302 7.35 -5.47 3.60
N LYS A 303 7.83 -4.78 2.54
CA LYS A 303 7.30 -4.89 1.18
C LYS A 303 8.02 -5.93 0.33
N ILE A 304 7.22 -6.65 -0.45
CA ILE A 304 7.67 -7.55 -1.51
C ILE A 304 7.58 -6.81 -2.85
N VAL A 305 8.58 -6.97 -3.70
CA VAL A 305 8.59 -6.46 -5.08
C VAL A 305 9.01 -7.52 -6.08
N LEU A 306 8.54 -7.36 -7.31
CA LEU A 306 8.94 -8.14 -8.48
C LEU A 306 9.85 -7.28 -9.37
N HIS A 307 11.00 -7.80 -9.75
CA HIS A 307 11.84 -7.25 -10.82
C HIS A 307 11.26 -7.69 -12.17
N VAL A 308 10.92 -6.70 -13.00
CA VAL A 308 10.23 -6.92 -14.27
C VAL A 308 11.18 -6.79 -15.44
N GLY A 309 11.90 -5.66 -15.52
CA GLY A 309 12.80 -5.36 -16.62
C GLY A 309 13.92 -4.42 -16.20
N LEU A 310 14.92 -4.24 -17.06
CA LEU A 310 16.00 -3.29 -16.82
C LEU A 310 15.54 -1.86 -17.16
N PRO A 311 15.97 -0.83 -16.41
CA PRO A 311 15.83 0.55 -16.85
C PRO A 311 16.50 0.72 -18.22
N ALA A 312 16.00 1.61 -19.09
CA ALA A 312 16.70 1.84 -20.36
C ALA A 312 18.08 2.41 -20.06
N ALA A 313 19.06 1.99 -20.86
CA ALA A 313 20.35 2.64 -20.92
C ALA A 313 20.20 4.09 -21.42
#